data_AF-A0A966Q4V9-F1
#
_entry.id   AF-A0A966Q4V9-F1
#
_cell.length_a   1.000
_cell.length_b   1.000
_cell.length_c   1.000
_cell.angle_alpha   90.00
_cell.angle_beta   90.00
_cell.angle_gamma   90.00
#
_symmetry.space_group_name_H-M   'P 1'
#
loop_
_entity.id
_entity.type
_entity.pdbx_description
1 polymer ?
#
loop_
_entity_poly.entity_id
_entity_poly.type
_entity_poly.pdbx_seq_one_letter_code
_entity_poly.pdbx_strand_id
1 'polypeptide(L)'
;MGQYFYDKQIRRFMGQFIRIFDEMYVEFGKDNNGNSILKRVPVRYADTNRQVSAILKQNSDNSTLNVPMMVCYIKEVNYDRTRIQEPKYVDNKSVRTRATDPLTGNANTQQGQNYTLKRLMPAPYRLTVVMELWTSNFDQKAQLWEQITTQFNPDMEIQSNQNYYDWTSLSYVLLTSTSWTTRDIPVGADDPIDVATLTFEMPIWFSTPAKIQKLGIVQSVVSNIYDANGNPSNALIEATNQLGNRQYFTATGYQVLVNQGNVKLLPRGGPEIYANSYSIPTTTANAIAWAPVINLFGNIANNYSMMYLTDSRTDRLVTGTVAYDPNNVNNLFFNVDSATIPSNILPSINAIIDPRLNGPGIGLPAAANNQRYLIVNPLGNASTGNGSAAWQNANTSITHALPNDIIQYVGNAWTISYRPNANSNASYVTNTFTNIQYAWDGSQWVKSWEGVYQEGLWSIVI
;
A
#
# COMPACT_ATOMS: atom_id res chain seq x y z
N MET A 1 -23.22 -4.15 -4.13
CA MET A 1 -23.32 -4.15 -5.60
C MET A 1 -22.22 -3.23 -6.12
N GLY A 2 -21.26 -3.62 -6.95
CA GLY A 2 -20.96 -4.95 -7.49
C GLY A 2 -19.63 -4.90 -8.26
N GLN A 3 -18.52 -4.65 -7.55
CA GLN A 3 -17.18 -4.67 -8.14
C GLN A 3 -16.89 -6.07 -8.68
N TYR A 4 -16.38 -6.17 -9.92
CA TYR A 4 -16.09 -7.45 -10.57
C TYR A 4 -15.15 -8.32 -9.71
N PHE A 5 -15.60 -9.51 -9.35
CA PHE A 5 -14.84 -10.48 -8.57
C PHE A 5 -14.80 -11.82 -9.30
N TYR A 6 -13.60 -12.22 -9.73
CA TYR A 6 -13.35 -13.50 -10.38
C TYR A 6 -11.94 -14.01 -10.06
N ASP A 7 -11.84 -14.86 -9.04
CA ASP A 7 -10.58 -15.42 -8.54
C ASP A 7 -10.18 -16.75 -9.23
N LYS A 8 -10.87 -17.14 -10.32
CA LYS A 8 -10.56 -18.35 -11.12
C LYS A 8 -10.52 -19.66 -10.29
N GLN A 9 -11.24 -19.73 -9.17
CA GLN A 9 -11.14 -20.85 -8.21
C GLN A 9 -11.41 -22.22 -8.85
N ILE A 10 -12.51 -22.38 -9.62
CA ILE A 10 -12.80 -23.60 -10.39
C ILE A 10 -11.65 -23.97 -11.33
N ARG A 11 -11.05 -22.99 -12.03
CA ARG A 11 -9.93 -23.22 -12.95
C ARG A 11 -8.66 -23.65 -12.22
N ARG A 12 -8.45 -23.25 -10.96
CA ARG A 12 -7.33 -23.76 -10.13
C ARG A 12 -7.55 -25.23 -9.78
N PHE A 13 -8.75 -25.60 -9.32
CA PHE A 13 -9.09 -27.00 -9.02
C PHE A 13 -9.00 -27.90 -10.26
N MET A 14 -9.55 -27.49 -11.41
CA MET A 14 -9.39 -28.23 -12.67
C MET A 14 -7.92 -28.35 -13.11
N GLY A 15 -7.12 -27.30 -12.92
CA GLY A 15 -5.68 -27.35 -13.19
C GLY A 15 -4.90 -28.30 -12.27
N GLN A 16 -5.36 -28.51 -11.04
CA GLN A 16 -4.80 -29.50 -10.11
C GLN A 16 -5.24 -30.92 -10.48
N PHE A 17 -6.53 -31.12 -10.77
CA PHE A 17 -7.06 -32.40 -11.24
C PHE A 17 -6.33 -32.89 -12.50
N ILE A 18 -6.16 -32.03 -13.51
CA ILE A 18 -5.43 -32.36 -14.74
C ILE A 18 -3.97 -32.76 -14.44
N ARG A 19 -3.32 -32.11 -13.48
CA ARG A 19 -1.92 -32.41 -13.10
C ARG A 19 -1.72 -33.79 -12.47
N ILE A 20 -2.74 -34.38 -11.85
CA ILE A 20 -2.68 -35.77 -11.35
C ILE A 20 -2.39 -36.74 -12.51
N PHE A 21 -2.95 -36.45 -13.69
CA PHE A 21 -2.93 -37.32 -14.86
C PHE A 21 -1.94 -36.88 -15.96
N ASP A 22 -1.23 -35.76 -15.75
CA ASP A 22 -0.45 -35.08 -16.80
C ASP A 22 0.79 -35.87 -17.26
N GLU A 23 1.30 -36.82 -16.46
CA GLU A 23 2.52 -37.58 -16.74
C GLU A 23 2.29 -39.10 -16.92
N MET A 24 1.15 -39.50 -17.49
CA MET A 24 0.89 -40.90 -17.83
C MET A 24 1.36 -41.29 -19.24
N TYR A 25 1.86 -42.52 -19.36
CA TYR A 25 2.50 -43.04 -20.57
C TYR A 25 1.88 -44.36 -21.01
N VAL A 26 1.90 -44.62 -22.31
CA VAL A 26 1.43 -45.86 -22.93
C VAL A 26 2.51 -46.41 -23.86
N GLU A 27 2.76 -47.71 -23.81
CA GLU A 27 3.62 -48.41 -24.75
C GLU A 27 2.94 -48.50 -26.12
N PHE A 28 3.61 -47.97 -27.14
CA PHE A 28 3.14 -47.99 -28.53
C PHE A 28 3.72 -49.16 -29.36
N GLY A 29 4.63 -49.92 -28.77
CA GLY A 29 5.39 -50.99 -29.42
C GLY A 29 6.86 -50.95 -28.96
N LYS A 30 7.71 -51.69 -29.67
CA LYS A 30 9.15 -51.76 -29.40
C LYS A 30 9.96 -51.18 -30.55
N ASP A 31 11.06 -50.51 -30.21
CA ASP A 31 12.08 -50.06 -31.15
C ASP A 31 12.81 -51.27 -31.79
N ASN A 32 13.55 -51.03 -32.87
CA ASN A 32 14.38 -52.03 -33.54
C ASN A 32 15.41 -52.69 -32.60
N ASN A 33 15.74 -52.05 -31.48
CA ASN A 33 16.62 -52.57 -30.43
C ASN A 33 15.88 -53.34 -29.32
N GLY A 34 14.57 -53.57 -29.45
CA GLY A 34 13.75 -54.31 -28.47
C GLY A 34 13.25 -53.50 -27.26
N ASN A 35 13.61 -52.22 -27.17
CA ASN A 35 13.19 -51.32 -26.08
C ASN A 35 11.76 -50.80 -26.31
N SER A 36 10.96 -50.74 -25.24
CA SER A 36 9.57 -50.23 -25.30
C SER A 36 9.51 -48.73 -25.59
N ILE A 37 8.71 -48.34 -26.59
CA ILE A 37 8.48 -46.95 -26.99
C ILE A 37 7.29 -46.40 -26.21
N LEU A 38 7.55 -45.48 -25.29
CA LEU A 38 6.54 -44.84 -24.46
C LEU A 38 6.06 -43.51 -25.08
N LYS A 39 4.74 -43.35 -25.25
CA LYS A 39 4.09 -42.10 -25.67
C LYS A 39 3.36 -41.49 -24.46
N ARG A 40 3.66 -40.23 -24.12
CA ARG A 40 2.89 -39.47 -23.12
C ARG A 40 1.47 -39.22 -23.63
N VAL A 41 0.47 -39.48 -22.79
CA VAL A 41 -0.94 -39.31 -23.14
C VAL A 41 -1.40 -37.90 -22.74
N PRO A 42 -1.86 -37.06 -23.68
CA PRO A 42 -2.27 -35.70 -23.35
C PRO A 42 -3.63 -35.68 -22.64
N VAL A 43 -3.68 -34.98 -21.50
CA VAL A 43 -4.93 -34.64 -20.80
C VAL A 43 -5.42 -33.28 -21.27
N ARG A 44 -6.71 -33.15 -21.55
CA ARG A 44 -7.34 -31.89 -21.98
C ARG A 44 -8.61 -31.61 -21.19
N TYR A 45 -8.86 -30.34 -20.90
CA TYR A 45 -10.19 -29.88 -20.52
C TYR A 45 -11.00 -29.61 -21.79
N ALA A 46 -12.12 -30.29 -21.99
CA ALA A 46 -13.05 -29.99 -23.07
C ALA A 46 -14.48 -30.35 -22.69
N ASP A 47 -15.35 -29.34 -22.67
CA ASP A 47 -16.79 -29.52 -22.67
C ASP A 47 -17.22 -29.87 -24.11
N THR A 48 -17.63 -31.12 -24.33
CA THR A 48 -17.86 -31.70 -25.67
C THR A 48 -19.22 -31.28 -26.25
N ASN A 49 -19.37 -30.00 -26.55
CA ASN A 49 -20.48 -29.52 -27.37
C ASN A 49 -20.29 -29.99 -28.83
N ARG A 50 -21.39 -30.29 -29.55
CA ARG A 50 -21.40 -30.71 -30.97
C ARG A 50 -20.55 -29.80 -31.87
N GLN A 51 -20.51 -28.49 -31.60
CA GLN A 51 -19.66 -27.55 -32.34
C GLN A 51 -18.16 -27.76 -32.07
N VAL A 52 -17.77 -28.06 -30.83
CA VAL A 52 -16.37 -28.36 -30.46
C VAL A 52 -15.93 -29.66 -31.11
N SER A 53 -16.79 -30.68 -31.15
CA SER A 53 -16.55 -31.94 -31.85
C SER A 53 -16.39 -31.76 -33.37
N ALA A 54 -17.17 -30.86 -33.99
CA ALA A 54 -17.02 -30.53 -35.40
C ALA A 54 -15.69 -29.79 -35.69
N ILE A 55 -15.27 -28.87 -34.81
CA ILE A 55 -13.97 -28.17 -34.91
C ILE A 55 -12.80 -29.15 -34.72
N LEU A 56 -12.89 -30.08 -33.76
CA LEU A 56 -11.91 -31.16 -33.55
C LEU A 56 -11.75 -32.04 -34.80
N LYS A 57 -12.84 -32.26 -35.54
CA LYS A 57 -12.87 -32.97 -36.83
C LYS A 57 -12.59 -32.08 -38.05
N GLN A 58 -12.26 -30.80 -37.88
CA GLN A 58 -12.09 -29.81 -38.96
C GLN A 58 -13.28 -29.77 -39.96
N ASN A 59 -14.51 -30.02 -39.49
CA ASN A 59 -15.71 -30.21 -40.31
C ASN A 59 -15.59 -31.32 -41.39
N SER A 60 -14.72 -32.31 -41.18
CA SER A 60 -14.58 -33.50 -42.04
C SER A 60 -14.90 -34.77 -41.27
N ASP A 61 -15.96 -35.47 -41.69
CA ASP A 61 -16.39 -36.73 -41.06
C ASP A 61 -15.37 -37.86 -41.22
N ASN A 62 -14.45 -37.76 -42.20
CA ASN A 62 -13.40 -38.73 -42.47
C ASN A 62 -12.06 -38.42 -41.74
N SER A 63 -12.06 -37.49 -40.78
CA SER A 63 -10.87 -37.23 -39.95
C SER A 63 -10.84 -38.15 -38.72
N THR A 64 -9.74 -38.89 -38.57
CA THR A 64 -9.50 -39.72 -37.38
C THR A 64 -8.97 -38.87 -36.24
N LEU A 65 -9.52 -39.04 -35.03
CA LEU A 65 -9.00 -38.34 -33.84
C LEU A 65 -7.68 -38.97 -33.39
N ASN A 66 -6.73 -38.11 -33.00
CA ASN A 66 -5.42 -38.55 -32.49
C ASN A 66 -5.57 -39.14 -31.07
N VAL A 67 -5.46 -40.47 -30.99
CA VAL A 67 -5.54 -41.26 -29.76
C VAL A 67 -4.17 -41.90 -29.42
N PRO A 68 -3.92 -42.31 -28.15
CA PRO A 68 -4.77 -42.11 -26.99
C PRO A 68 -4.76 -40.65 -26.53
N MET A 69 -5.86 -40.22 -25.93
CA MET A 69 -5.99 -38.94 -25.24
C MET A 69 -6.95 -39.07 -24.06
N MET A 70 -6.83 -38.16 -23.09
CA MET A 70 -7.75 -38.07 -21.97
C MET A 70 -8.48 -36.74 -22.01
N VAL A 71 -9.80 -36.79 -21.88
CA VAL A 71 -10.66 -35.60 -21.86
C VAL A 71 -11.33 -35.52 -20.50
N CYS A 72 -11.32 -34.34 -19.88
CA CYS A 72 -12.05 -34.09 -18.63
C CYS A 72 -12.99 -32.89 -18.76
N TYR A 73 -14.14 -32.98 -18.11
CA TYR A 73 -15.12 -31.90 -18.03
C TYR A 73 -15.85 -31.93 -16.68
N ILE A 74 -16.39 -30.76 -16.32
CA ILE A 74 -17.26 -30.63 -15.15
C ILE A 74 -18.64 -31.13 -15.55
N LYS A 75 -19.13 -32.17 -14.87
CA LYS A 75 -20.50 -32.66 -15.03
C LYS A 75 -21.46 -31.82 -14.20
N GLU A 76 -21.17 -31.65 -12.91
CA GLU A 76 -22.05 -31.00 -11.93
C GLU A 76 -21.26 -30.21 -10.87
N VAL A 77 -21.88 -29.16 -10.33
CA VAL A 77 -21.37 -28.35 -9.21
C VAL A 77 -22.49 -28.19 -8.18
N ASN A 78 -22.60 -29.16 -7.27
CA ASN A 78 -23.69 -29.23 -6.30
C ASN A 78 -23.30 -28.62 -4.95
N TYR A 79 -24.25 -28.02 -4.25
CA TYR A 79 -24.01 -27.44 -2.92
C TYR A 79 -23.99 -28.55 -1.86
N ASP A 80 -22.90 -28.66 -1.10
CA ASP A 80 -22.73 -29.75 -0.15
C ASP A 80 -23.31 -29.40 1.22
N ARG A 81 -24.54 -29.83 1.44
CA ARG A 81 -25.29 -29.54 2.67
C ARG A 81 -24.68 -30.15 3.93
N THR A 82 -23.87 -31.20 3.82
CA THR A 82 -23.28 -31.90 4.97
C THR A 82 -22.10 -31.13 5.59
N ARG A 83 -21.44 -30.30 4.77
CA ARG A 83 -20.27 -29.49 5.15
C ARG A 83 -20.62 -28.04 5.51
N ILE A 84 -21.91 -27.70 5.62
CA ILE A 84 -22.34 -26.35 6.02
C ILE A 84 -21.93 -26.08 7.46
N GLN A 85 -21.24 -24.98 7.67
CA GLN A 85 -21.06 -24.34 8.98
C GLN A 85 -21.77 -22.98 8.97
N GLU A 86 -21.76 -22.26 10.08
CA GLU A 86 -22.42 -20.94 10.17
C GLU A 86 -21.92 -19.98 9.07
N PRO A 87 -22.78 -19.50 8.16
CA PRO A 87 -22.34 -18.67 7.01
C PRO A 87 -21.76 -17.30 7.38
N LYS A 88 -21.96 -16.85 8.63
CA LYS A 88 -21.40 -15.61 9.17
C LYS A 88 -20.14 -15.81 10.00
N TYR A 89 -19.66 -17.05 10.13
CA TYR A 89 -18.48 -17.35 10.92
C TYR A 89 -17.23 -16.67 10.34
N VAL A 90 -16.54 -15.92 11.21
CA VAL A 90 -15.27 -15.24 10.93
C VAL A 90 -14.23 -15.81 11.87
N ASP A 91 -13.32 -16.63 11.35
CA ASP A 91 -12.18 -17.09 12.10
C ASP A 91 -11.09 -16.02 12.10
N ASN A 92 -10.58 -15.69 13.28
CA ASN A 92 -9.56 -14.68 13.50
C ASN A 92 -8.26 -15.38 13.90
N LYS A 93 -7.30 -15.47 12.98
CA LYS A 93 -5.97 -16.02 13.26
C LYS A 93 -4.96 -14.89 13.46
N SER A 94 -4.42 -14.78 14.67
CA SER A 94 -3.29 -13.91 14.95
C SER A 94 -2.00 -14.61 14.50
N VAL A 95 -1.26 -13.95 13.62
CA VAL A 95 -0.02 -14.44 13.01
C VAL A 95 1.09 -13.45 13.32
N ARG A 96 2.26 -13.95 13.70
CA ARG A 96 3.47 -13.12 13.90
C ARG A 96 4.47 -13.49 12.81
N THR A 97 4.96 -12.53 12.04
CA THR A 97 6.03 -12.81 11.08
C THR A 97 7.38 -12.93 11.81
N ARG A 98 8.39 -13.44 11.11
CA ARG A 98 9.78 -13.20 11.51
C ARG A 98 10.18 -11.78 11.09
N ALA A 99 11.10 -11.16 11.83
CA ALA A 99 11.66 -9.87 11.43
C ALA A 99 12.58 -10.05 10.22
N THR A 100 12.44 -9.22 9.21
CA THR A 100 13.30 -9.23 8.02
C THR A 100 14.47 -8.27 8.23
N ASP A 101 15.70 -8.72 7.95
CA ASP A 101 16.86 -7.84 7.92
C ASP A 101 16.76 -6.88 6.72
N PRO A 102 16.75 -5.54 6.93
CA PRO A 102 16.57 -4.57 5.85
C PRO A 102 17.73 -4.50 4.85
N LEU A 103 18.90 -5.06 5.15
CA LEU A 103 20.05 -5.07 4.24
C LEU A 103 20.13 -6.33 3.37
N THR A 104 19.69 -7.48 3.90
CA THR A 104 19.84 -8.78 3.22
C THR A 104 18.53 -9.40 2.75
N GLY A 105 17.38 -8.88 3.20
CA GLY A 105 16.05 -9.45 2.90
C GLY A 105 15.76 -10.78 3.58
N ASN A 106 16.69 -11.30 4.40
CA ASN A 106 16.55 -12.60 5.05
C ASN A 106 15.74 -12.52 6.36
N ALA A 107 15.07 -13.63 6.70
CA ALA A 107 14.26 -13.73 7.91
C ALA A 107 15.13 -14.02 9.15
N ASN A 108 15.29 -13.03 10.03
CA ASN A 108 15.97 -13.16 11.32
C ASN A 108 15.16 -14.06 12.30
N THR A 109 15.76 -14.50 13.40
CA THR A 109 15.10 -15.26 14.48
C THR A 109 14.22 -14.39 15.38
N GLN A 110 14.39 -13.06 15.31
CA GLN A 110 13.59 -12.08 16.04
C GLN A 110 12.14 -12.03 15.54
N GLN A 111 11.23 -11.69 16.46
CA GLN A 111 9.80 -11.56 16.17
C GLN A 111 9.50 -10.29 15.38
N GLY A 112 8.78 -10.43 14.27
CA GLY A 112 8.37 -9.35 13.37
C GLY A 112 6.96 -8.84 13.64
N GLN A 113 6.28 -8.39 12.58
CA GLN A 113 4.99 -7.72 12.70
C GLN A 113 3.85 -8.70 12.98
N ASN A 114 2.87 -8.25 13.77
CA ASN A 114 1.67 -9.02 14.12
C ASN A 114 0.51 -8.66 13.19
N TYR A 115 -0.08 -9.66 12.55
CA TYR A 115 -1.25 -9.54 11.69
C TYR A 115 -2.41 -10.34 12.26
N THR A 116 -3.64 -9.88 12.05
CA THR A 116 -4.84 -10.70 12.24
C THR A 116 -5.45 -10.99 10.90
N LEU A 117 -5.39 -12.25 10.49
CA LEU A 117 -6.09 -12.75 9.31
C LEU A 117 -7.55 -12.99 9.69
N LYS A 118 -8.47 -12.32 8.98
CA LYS A 118 -9.92 -12.57 9.10
C LYS A 118 -10.39 -13.35 7.89
N ARG A 119 -10.77 -14.62 8.11
CA ARG A 119 -11.26 -15.52 7.06
C ARG A 119 -12.76 -15.79 7.25
N LEU A 120 -13.54 -15.54 6.20
CA LEU A 120 -15.01 -15.66 6.13
C LEU A 120 -15.42 -17.05 5.64
N MET A 121 -16.34 -17.73 6.33
CA MET A 121 -16.73 -19.11 6.05
C MET A 121 -17.01 -19.34 4.55
N PRO A 122 -16.23 -20.19 3.86
CA PRO A 122 -16.42 -20.43 2.44
C PRO A 122 -17.62 -21.34 2.24
N ALA A 123 -18.28 -21.19 1.10
CA ALA A 123 -19.42 -22.03 0.76
C ALA A 123 -18.94 -23.44 0.34
N PRO A 124 -19.41 -24.52 0.98
CA PRO A 124 -19.06 -25.88 0.60
C PRO A 124 -19.76 -26.29 -0.71
N TYR A 125 -18.98 -26.72 -1.68
CA TYR A 125 -19.49 -27.29 -2.92
C TYR A 125 -18.86 -28.65 -3.19
N ARG A 126 -19.48 -29.39 -4.09
CA ARG A 126 -19.09 -30.72 -4.56
C ARG A 126 -18.99 -30.64 -6.07
N LEU A 127 -17.76 -30.78 -6.56
CA LEU A 127 -17.42 -30.71 -7.97
C LEU A 127 -17.33 -32.13 -8.52
N THR A 128 -18.25 -32.50 -9.41
CA THR A 128 -18.25 -33.79 -10.10
C THR A 128 -17.56 -33.61 -11.44
N VAL A 129 -16.41 -34.25 -11.62
CA VAL A 129 -15.63 -34.24 -12.86
C VAL A 129 -15.70 -35.61 -13.50
N VAL A 130 -15.97 -35.64 -14.80
CA VAL A 130 -15.86 -36.86 -15.59
C VAL A 130 -14.56 -36.81 -16.37
N MET A 131 -13.82 -37.92 -16.38
CA MET A 131 -12.67 -38.15 -17.23
C MET A 131 -12.97 -39.31 -18.19
N GLU A 132 -12.71 -39.10 -19.46
CA GLU A 132 -12.89 -40.07 -20.53
C GLU A 132 -11.53 -40.46 -21.11
N LEU A 133 -11.27 -41.77 -21.16
CA LEU A 133 -10.08 -42.36 -21.77
C LEU A 133 -10.44 -42.75 -23.21
N TRP A 134 -9.90 -42.04 -24.18
CA TRP A 134 -10.12 -42.30 -25.61
C TRP A 134 -8.90 -43.06 -26.15
N THR A 135 -9.07 -44.32 -26.55
CA THR A 135 -7.98 -45.24 -26.91
C THR A 135 -8.28 -46.01 -28.19
N SER A 136 -7.26 -46.36 -29.00
CA SER A 136 -7.44 -47.16 -30.22
C SER A 136 -7.40 -48.68 -30.01
N ASN A 137 -6.77 -49.16 -28.95
CA ASN A 137 -6.60 -50.59 -28.68
C ASN A 137 -6.85 -50.90 -27.19
N PHE A 138 -7.31 -52.12 -26.91
CA PHE A 138 -7.51 -52.68 -25.57
C PHE A 138 -6.28 -52.53 -24.69
N ASP A 139 -5.07 -52.86 -25.19
CA ASP A 139 -3.85 -52.82 -24.39
C ASP A 139 -3.53 -51.41 -23.89
N GLN A 140 -3.76 -50.39 -24.72
CA GLN A 140 -3.58 -48.98 -24.33
C GLN A 140 -4.59 -48.57 -23.25
N LYS A 141 -5.81 -49.08 -23.33
CA LYS A 141 -6.88 -48.85 -22.35
C LYS A 141 -6.56 -49.53 -21.02
N ALA A 142 -6.11 -50.78 -21.05
CA ALA A 142 -5.68 -51.53 -19.87
C ALA A 142 -4.48 -50.86 -19.17
N GLN A 143 -3.44 -50.47 -19.93
CA GLN A 143 -2.27 -49.77 -19.37
C GLN A 143 -2.64 -48.46 -18.67
N LEU A 144 -3.53 -47.64 -19.24
CA LEU A 144 -4.00 -46.42 -18.58
C LEU A 144 -4.89 -46.72 -17.38
N TRP A 145 -5.78 -47.70 -17.50
CA TRP A 145 -6.70 -48.08 -16.43
C TRP A 145 -5.96 -48.60 -15.19
N GLU A 146 -4.95 -49.45 -15.37
CA GLU A 146 -4.13 -49.96 -14.27
C GLU A 146 -3.31 -48.83 -13.61
N GLN A 147 -2.71 -47.93 -14.39
CA GLN A 147 -2.00 -46.75 -13.88
C GLN A 147 -2.91 -45.81 -13.07
N ILE A 148 -4.16 -45.61 -13.49
CA ILE A 148 -5.11 -44.72 -12.81
C ILE A 148 -5.72 -45.42 -11.59
N THR A 149 -6.37 -46.57 -11.77
CA THR A 149 -7.20 -47.18 -10.73
C THR A 149 -6.40 -47.67 -9.53
N THR A 150 -5.11 -47.98 -9.68
CA THR A 150 -4.24 -48.33 -8.54
C THR A 150 -3.86 -47.13 -7.67
N GLN A 151 -4.03 -45.88 -8.14
CA GLN A 151 -3.79 -44.68 -7.35
C GLN A 151 -4.98 -44.26 -6.47
N PHE A 152 -6.19 -44.77 -6.75
CA PHE A 152 -7.42 -44.41 -6.04
C PHE A 152 -7.97 -45.59 -5.25
N ASN A 153 -7.86 -45.54 -3.91
CA ASN A 153 -8.35 -46.61 -3.04
C ASN A 153 -9.07 -46.08 -1.78
N PRO A 154 -10.31 -45.56 -1.90
CA PRO A 154 -11.01 -45.10 -3.10
C PRO A 154 -10.74 -43.61 -3.43
N ASP A 155 -9.91 -42.95 -2.60
CA ASP A 155 -9.60 -41.53 -2.65
C ASP A 155 -8.09 -41.27 -2.77
N MET A 156 -7.76 -40.04 -3.15
CA MET A 156 -6.41 -39.49 -3.22
C MET A 156 -6.42 -38.10 -2.58
N GLU A 157 -5.65 -37.90 -1.50
CA GLU A 157 -5.50 -36.58 -0.88
C GLU A 157 -4.59 -35.67 -1.71
N ILE A 158 -5.02 -34.41 -1.89
CA ILE A 158 -4.27 -33.39 -2.61
C ILE A 158 -4.18 -32.09 -1.80
N GLN A 159 -2.97 -31.58 -1.62
CA GLN A 159 -2.74 -30.28 -1.00
C GLN A 159 -2.76 -29.18 -2.07
N SER A 160 -3.81 -28.36 -2.09
CA SER A 160 -4.05 -27.33 -3.09
C SER A 160 -3.11 -26.13 -2.96
N ASN A 161 -2.60 -25.85 -1.76
CA ASN A 161 -1.51 -24.89 -1.52
C ASN A 161 -0.74 -25.16 -0.22
N GLN A 162 0.44 -24.55 -0.10
CA GLN A 162 1.32 -24.64 1.08
C GLN A 162 0.93 -23.67 2.22
N ASN A 163 -0.20 -22.97 2.12
CA ASN A 163 -0.62 -21.99 3.12
C ASN A 163 -1.48 -22.65 4.20
N TYR A 164 -0.88 -22.98 5.35
CA TYR A 164 -1.61 -23.60 6.47
C TYR A 164 -2.71 -22.71 7.09
N TYR A 165 -2.71 -21.41 6.81
CA TYR A 165 -3.83 -20.52 7.20
C TYR A 165 -5.00 -20.55 6.21
N ASP A 166 -4.86 -21.24 5.08
CA ASP A 166 -5.95 -21.50 4.15
C ASP A 166 -6.68 -22.80 4.53
N TRP A 167 -7.93 -22.68 4.95
CA TRP A 167 -8.86 -23.80 5.15
C TRP A 167 -9.26 -24.55 3.89
N THR A 168 -9.06 -23.99 2.69
CA THR A 168 -9.33 -24.69 1.42
C THR A 168 -8.08 -25.37 0.86
N SER A 169 -7.02 -25.47 1.68
CA SER A 169 -5.74 -26.11 1.32
C SER A 169 -5.84 -27.62 1.19
N LEU A 170 -6.61 -28.30 2.05
CA LEU A 170 -6.83 -29.74 1.98
C LEU A 170 -8.07 -30.04 1.14
N SER A 171 -7.89 -30.84 0.09
CA SER A 171 -8.96 -31.47 -0.68
C SER A 171 -8.57 -32.93 -0.91
N TYR A 172 -9.54 -33.78 -1.17
CA TYR A 172 -9.31 -35.10 -1.75
C TYR A 172 -10.01 -35.22 -3.09
N VAL A 173 -9.67 -36.25 -3.84
CA VAL A 173 -10.32 -36.64 -5.10
C VAL A 173 -10.79 -38.07 -4.92
N LEU A 174 -12.10 -38.31 -4.94
CA LEU A 174 -12.69 -39.62 -4.73
C LEU A 174 -13.21 -40.19 -6.06
N LEU A 175 -12.85 -41.43 -6.38
CA LEU A 175 -13.33 -42.13 -7.57
C LEU A 175 -14.71 -42.75 -7.26
N THR A 176 -15.79 -42.18 -7.79
CA THR A 176 -17.17 -42.59 -7.42
C THR A 176 -17.72 -43.71 -8.30
N SER A 177 -17.40 -43.71 -9.59
CA SER A 177 -17.92 -44.71 -10.53
C SER A 177 -17.04 -44.84 -11.76
N THR A 178 -16.92 -46.08 -12.24
CA THR A 178 -16.07 -46.45 -13.37
C THR A 178 -16.87 -47.23 -14.41
N SER A 179 -16.88 -46.79 -15.67
CA SER A 179 -17.40 -47.54 -16.81
C SER A 179 -16.25 -47.95 -17.72
N TRP A 180 -16.17 -49.24 -18.04
CA TRP A 180 -15.09 -49.78 -18.86
C TRP A 180 -15.26 -49.50 -20.36
N THR A 181 -16.50 -49.38 -20.84
CA THR A 181 -16.84 -49.18 -22.24
C THR A 181 -18.18 -48.49 -22.38
N THR A 182 -18.34 -47.71 -23.45
CA THR A 182 -19.61 -47.13 -23.91
C THR A 182 -20.15 -47.84 -25.16
N ARG A 183 -19.61 -49.02 -25.50
CA ARG A 183 -20.03 -49.80 -26.68
C ARG A 183 -21.26 -50.65 -26.36
N ASP A 184 -22.38 -50.31 -26.99
CA ASP A 184 -23.57 -51.15 -27.02
C ASP A 184 -23.40 -52.28 -28.05
N ILE A 185 -23.89 -53.48 -27.69
CA ILE A 185 -24.00 -54.64 -28.59
C ILE A 185 -25.52 -54.84 -28.82
N PRO A 186 -26.03 -54.77 -30.07
CA PRO A 186 -25.34 -54.92 -31.34
C PRO A 186 -24.75 -53.62 -31.91
N VAL A 187 -23.60 -53.73 -32.57
CA VAL A 187 -22.99 -52.61 -33.32
C VAL A 187 -23.78 -52.31 -34.59
N GLY A 188 -23.94 -51.03 -34.91
CA GLY A 188 -24.56 -50.55 -36.15
C GLY A 188 -23.58 -50.59 -37.33
N ALA A 189 -23.87 -49.79 -38.37
CA ALA A 189 -22.97 -49.62 -39.52
C ALA A 189 -21.72 -48.76 -39.19
N ASP A 190 -21.75 -48.01 -38.09
CA ASP A 190 -20.63 -47.24 -37.57
C ASP A 190 -19.92 -48.03 -36.47
N ASP A 191 -18.58 -48.03 -36.46
CA ASP A 191 -17.74 -48.67 -35.44
C ASP A 191 -17.20 -47.60 -34.47
N PRO A 192 -17.85 -47.38 -33.31
CA PRO A 192 -17.49 -46.28 -32.40
C PRO A 192 -16.16 -46.53 -31.69
N ILE A 193 -15.38 -45.47 -31.50
CA ILE A 193 -14.19 -45.49 -30.63
C ILE A 193 -14.61 -45.96 -29.23
N ASP A 194 -13.89 -46.92 -28.68
CA ASP A 194 -14.13 -47.40 -27.32
C ASP A 194 -13.64 -46.35 -26.31
N VAL A 195 -14.54 -45.92 -25.43
CA VAL A 195 -14.26 -44.92 -24.39
C VAL A 195 -14.52 -45.55 -23.02
N ALA A 196 -13.55 -45.45 -22.13
CA ALA A 196 -13.74 -45.73 -20.71
C ALA A 196 -14.00 -44.42 -19.96
N THR A 197 -14.93 -44.43 -19.00
CA THR A 197 -15.40 -43.23 -18.30
C THR A 197 -15.20 -43.38 -16.79
N LEU A 198 -14.44 -42.48 -16.19
CA LEU A 198 -14.15 -42.42 -14.76
C LEU A 198 -14.78 -41.15 -14.19
N THR A 199 -15.64 -41.28 -13.17
CA THR A 199 -16.26 -40.14 -12.50
C THR A 199 -15.60 -39.91 -11.16
N PHE A 200 -15.20 -38.67 -10.92
CA PHE A 200 -14.54 -38.21 -9.70
C PHE A 200 -15.37 -37.17 -8.99
N GLU A 201 -15.35 -37.21 -7.66
CA GLU A 201 -15.97 -36.21 -6.79
C GLU A 201 -14.88 -35.48 -5.99
N MET A 202 -14.93 -34.14 -6.00
CA MET A 202 -14.03 -33.28 -5.24
C MET A 202 -14.82 -32.32 -4.34
N PRO A 203 -14.62 -32.37 -3.01
CA PRO A 203 -15.21 -31.40 -2.07
C PRO A 203 -14.45 -30.07 -2.12
N ILE A 204 -14.90 -29.17 -2.98
CA ILE A 204 -14.31 -27.83 -3.11
C ILE A 204 -14.99 -26.81 -2.17
N TRP A 205 -14.36 -25.65 -2.02
CA TRP A 205 -14.86 -24.53 -1.23
C TRP A 205 -14.76 -23.26 -2.06
N PHE A 206 -15.82 -22.44 -2.10
CA PHE A 206 -15.77 -21.11 -2.71
C PHE A 206 -15.65 -20.02 -1.66
N SER A 207 -14.58 -19.23 -1.74
CA SER A 207 -14.24 -18.19 -0.77
C SER A 207 -14.35 -16.79 -1.38
N THR A 208 -14.85 -15.84 -0.59
CA THR A 208 -14.70 -14.40 -0.87
C THR A 208 -13.30 -13.93 -0.50
N PRO A 209 -12.81 -12.78 -1.03
CA PRO A 209 -11.49 -12.24 -0.66
C PRO A 209 -11.32 -12.09 0.85
N ALA A 210 -10.24 -12.66 1.40
CA ALA A 210 -9.89 -12.50 2.81
C ALA A 210 -9.43 -11.06 3.08
N LYS A 211 -9.88 -10.49 4.22
CA LYS A 211 -9.41 -9.17 4.66
C LYS A 211 -8.23 -9.35 5.61
N ILE A 212 -7.04 -9.00 5.15
CA ILE A 212 -5.84 -8.92 6.00
C ILE A 212 -5.92 -7.63 6.80
N GLN A 213 -5.97 -7.74 8.14
CA GLN A 213 -5.92 -6.57 9.02
C GLN A 213 -4.62 -6.63 9.82
N LYS A 214 -3.72 -5.67 9.59
CA LYS A 214 -2.60 -5.43 10.51
C LYS A 214 -3.20 -5.02 11.85
N LEU A 215 -2.72 -5.60 12.95
CA LEU A 215 -3.16 -5.17 14.26
C LEU A 215 -2.69 -3.74 14.47
N GLY A 216 -3.63 -2.84 14.80
CA GLY A 216 -3.27 -1.64 15.52
C GLY A 216 -2.63 -2.08 16.84
N ILE A 217 -1.46 -1.54 17.14
CA ILE A 217 -0.81 -1.66 18.44
C ILE A 217 -1.73 -1.02 19.51
N VAL A 218 -1.48 -1.25 20.81
CA VAL A 218 -2.28 -0.64 21.90
C VAL A 218 -2.17 0.89 21.88
N GLN A 219 -3.32 1.56 22.01
CA GLN A 219 -3.61 2.98 21.73
C GLN A 219 -3.10 4.12 22.68
N SER A 220 -2.39 3.89 23.81
CA SER A 220 -1.56 4.87 24.61
C SER A 220 -1.38 4.49 26.10
N VAL A 221 -0.32 5.00 26.76
CA VAL A 221 -0.18 5.07 28.23
C VAL A 221 0.28 6.49 28.59
N VAL A 222 -0.64 7.30 29.09
CA VAL A 222 -0.33 8.66 29.58
C VAL A 222 0.27 8.53 30.99
N SER A 223 1.60 8.56 31.09
CA SER A 223 2.31 8.47 32.39
C SER A 223 2.49 9.81 33.12
N ASN A 224 1.99 10.93 32.57
CA ASN A 224 2.08 12.23 33.22
C ASN A 224 0.69 12.86 33.39
N ILE A 225 0.35 13.16 34.64
CA ILE A 225 -0.93 13.78 35.03
C ILE A 225 -0.86 15.32 34.87
N TYR A 226 0.35 15.89 34.87
CA TYR A 226 0.58 17.33 34.96
C TYR A 226 1.14 17.93 33.65
N ASP A 227 0.70 19.14 33.31
CA ASP A 227 1.26 19.95 32.24
C ASP A 227 2.61 20.61 32.65
N ALA A 228 3.22 21.35 31.72
CA ALA A 228 4.50 22.04 31.95
C ALA A 228 4.43 23.12 33.05
N ASN A 229 3.23 23.57 33.42
CA ASN A 229 2.97 24.61 34.41
C ASN A 229 2.51 24.03 35.77
N GLY A 230 2.44 22.70 35.91
CA GLY A 230 2.06 22.01 37.14
C GLY A 230 0.55 21.83 37.35
N ASN A 231 -0.28 22.18 36.37
CA ASN A 231 -1.73 21.93 36.43
C ASN A 231 -2.07 20.53 35.89
N PRO A 232 -3.19 19.91 36.33
CA PRO A 232 -3.65 18.66 35.72
C PRO A 232 -3.99 18.87 34.24
N SER A 233 -3.50 18.01 33.36
CA SER A 233 -3.65 18.20 31.91
C SER A 233 -5.10 17.98 31.43
N ASN A 234 -5.72 19.02 30.85
CA ASN A 234 -7.10 18.95 30.31
C ASN A 234 -7.29 17.89 29.22
N ALA A 235 -6.20 17.46 28.57
CA ALA A 235 -6.21 16.37 27.59
C ALA A 235 -6.81 15.05 28.14
N LEU A 236 -6.67 14.78 29.45
CA LEU A 236 -7.29 13.62 30.11
C LEU A 236 -8.83 13.71 30.20
N ILE A 237 -9.39 14.92 30.22
CA ILE A 237 -10.82 15.15 30.38
C ILE A 237 -11.52 15.11 29.01
N GLU A 238 -10.94 15.74 27.99
CA GLU A 238 -11.53 15.81 26.64
C GLU A 238 -11.32 14.53 25.80
N ALA A 239 -10.31 13.71 26.12
CA ALA A 239 -10.06 12.43 25.44
C ALA A 239 -11.23 11.42 25.55
N THR A 240 -12.17 11.61 26.48
CA THR A 240 -13.38 10.78 26.61
C THR A 240 -14.28 10.83 25.35
N ASN A 241 -14.16 11.88 24.51
CA ASN A 241 -15.09 12.11 23.40
C ASN A 241 -14.56 11.72 21.99
N GLN A 242 -13.40 11.05 21.89
CA GLN A 242 -12.88 10.53 20.61
C GLN A 242 -12.44 9.06 20.70
N LEU A 243 -13.43 8.16 20.77
CA LEU A 243 -13.23 6.71 20.64
C LEU A 243 -12.92 6.30 19.18
N GLY A 244 -11.69 6.60 18.75
CA GLY A 244 -11.04 6.05 17.56
C GLY A 244 -9.67 5.50 17.94
N ASN A 245 -9.29 4.33 17.40
CA ASN A 245 -8.13 3.56 17.87
C ASN A 245 -6.76 4.25 17.60
N ARG A 246 -6.42 5.30 18.37
CA ARG A 246 -5.14 6.03 18.42
C ARG A 246 -4.81 6.57 19.83
N GLN A 247 -3.55 6.90 20.17
CA GLN A 247 -2.28 6.59 19.47
C GLN A 247 -1.46 7.79 19.10
N TYR A 248 -0.98 8.43 20.16
CA TYR A 248 0.09 9.39 20.16
C TYR A 248 1.05 9.00 21.31
N PHE A 249 2.35 8.89 21.03
CA PHE A 249 3.41 8.83 22.06
C PHE A 249 4.25 10.10 21.96
N THR A 250 4.32 10.89 23.03
CA THR A 250 5.33 11.94 23.20
C THR A 250 6.49 11.36 24.02
N ALA A 251 7.73 11.48 23.55
CA ALA A 251 8.86 10.97 24.33
C ALA A 251 9.17 11.89 25.53
N THR A 252 8.88 11.39 26.73
CA THR A 252 9.36 11.86 28.05
C THR A 252 9.75 13.34 28.16
N GLY A 253 8.79 14.25 27.96
CA GLY A 253 8.98 15.69 28.20
C GLY A 253 10.00 16.40 27.29
N TYR A 254 10.46 15.77 26.20
CA TYR A 254 11.27 16.44 25.21
C TYR A 254 10.42 17.34 24.30
N GLN A 255 11.03 18.39 23.80
CA GLN A 255 10.47 19.29 22.79
C GLN A 255 11.05 18.95 21.42
N VAL A 256 10.41 19.38 20.34
CA VAL A 256 10.82 19.07 18.97
C VAL A 256 10.97 20.34 18.14
N LEU A 257 12.14 20.55 17.53
CA LEU A 257 12.38 21.61 16.55
C LEU A 257 12.27 21.03 15.13
N VAL A 258 11.37 21.59 14.32
CA VAL A 258 11.19 21.24 12.90
C VAL A 258 11.66 22.40 12.03
N ASN A 259 12.63 22.14 11.14
CA ASN A 259 13.15 23.14 10.21
C ASN A 259 13.67 22.49 8.93
N GLN A 260 13.15 22.90 7.77
CA GLN A 260 13.58 22.49 6.43
C GLN A 260 13.63 20.96 6.28
N GLY A 261 12.52 20.30 6.64
CA GLY A 261 12.39 18.84 6.57
C GLY A 261 13.26 18.05 7.56
N ASN A 262 13.95 18.71 8.50
CA ASN A 262 14.73 18.06 9.56
C ASN A 262 14.10 18.30 10.93
N VAL A 263 14.16 17.28 11.79
CA VAL A 263 13.59 17.28 13.14
C VAL A 263 14.64 16.95 14.18
N LYS A 264 14.76 17.81 15.19
CA LYS A 264 15.70 17.66 16.31
C LYS A 264 14.94 17.60 17.63
N LEU A 265 15.41 16.75 18.54
CA LEU A 265 15.00 16.77 19.94
C LEU A 265 15.67 17.92 20.68
N LEU A 266 14.90 18.59 21.54
CA LEU A 266 15.34 19.60 22.48
C LEU A 266 14.98 19.17 23.92
N PRO A 267 15.81 19.50 24.93
CA PRO A 267 15.51 19.20 26.33
C PRO A 267 14.27 19.96 26.82
N ARG A 268 13.61 19.43 27.87
CA ARG A 268 12.47 20.05 28.54
C ARG A 268 12.84 21.46 29.04
N GLY A 269 11.97 22.45 28.80
CA GLY A 269 12.28 23.84 29.13
C GLY A 269 13.36 24.46 28.24
N GLY A 270 13.52 23.94 27.01
CA GLY A 270 14.23 24.64 25.94
C GLY A 270 13.62 26.02 25.68
N PRO A 271 14.33 26.90 24.94
CA PRO A 271 13.87 28.27 24.74
C PRO A 271 12.49 28.27 24.06
N GLU A 272 11.53 29.00 24.64
CA GLU A 272 10.23 29.25 24.01
C GLU A 272 10.40 30.15 22.81
N ILE A 273 10.68 29.53 21.66
CA ILE A 273 10.80 30.25 20.40
C ILE A 273 9.48 30.13 19.68
N TYR A 274 8.55 30.98 20.12
CA TYR A 274 7.44 31.46 19.31
C TYR A 274 7.97 31.77 17.89
N ALA A 275 7.16 31.50 16.87
CA ALA A 275 7.53 31.60 15.45
C ALA A 275 7.75 33.06 14.94
N ASN A 276 8.13 33.96 15.84
CA ASN A 276 8.07 35.41 15.77
C ASN A 276 9.42 36.05 15.34
N SER A 277 10.28 35.30 14.64
CA SER A 277 11.50 35.87 14.06
C SER A 277 11.86 35.20 12.72
N TYR A 278 12.43 36.00 11.81
CA TYR A 278 12.96 35.51 10.53
C TYR A 278 14.20 34.61 10.68
N SER A 279 14.80 34.56 11.86
CA SER A 279 16.01 33.79 12.18
C SER A 279 15.68 32.40 12.69
N ILE A 280 16.33 31.39 12.11
CA ILE A 280 16.36 30.04 12.70
C ILE A 280 17.20 30.12 13.98
N PRO A 281 16.69 29.69 15.14
CA PRO A 281 17.51 29.56 16.33
C PRO A 281 18.47 28.39 16.16
N THR A 282 19.76 28.70 16.03
CA THR A 282 20.83 27.70 16.10
C THR A 282 21.06 27.32 17.56
N THR A 283 20.16 26.53 18.15
CA THR A 283 20.37 25.92 19.47
C THR A 283 21.44 24.83 19.38
N THR A 284 22.70 25.25 19.45
CA THR A 284 23.89 24.37 19.48
C THR A 284 24.08 23.68 20.84
N ALA A 285 23.19 23.92 21.80
CA ALA A 285 23.25 23.37 23.14
C ALA A 285 22.45 22.05 23.22
N ASN A 286 23.16 20.94 23.46
CA ASN A 286 22.63 19.61 23.76
C ASN A 286 21.77 18.99 22.64
N ALA A 287 22.41 18.65 21.51
CA ALA A 287 21.82 17.77 20.51
C ALA A 287 21.61 16.36 21.10
N ILE A 288 20.36 15.88 21.09
CA ILE A 288 19.96 14.58 21.64
C ILE A 288 19.78 13.60 20.49
N ALA A 289 20.43 12.43 20.59
CA ALA A 289 20.29 11.38 19.60
C ALA A 289 18.88 10.75 19.66
N TRP A 290 18.26 10.54 18.50
CA TRP A 290 16.90 10.02 18.40
C TRP A 290 16.78 8.54 18.78
N ALA A 291 17.78 7.73 18.43
CA ALA A 291 17.78 6.28 18.67
C ALA A 291 17.55 5.87 20.15
N PRO A 292 18.30 6.35 21.16
CA PRO A 292 18.07 5.95 22.55
C PRO A 292 16.68 6.39 23.09
N VAL A 293 16.12 7.48 22.57
CA VAL A 293 14.81 8.00 23.00
C VAL A 293 13.66 7.18 22.40
N ILE A 294 13.79 6.74 21.14
CA ILE A 294 12.78 5.91 20.45
C ILE A 294 12.88 4.44 20.86
N ASN A 295 14.08 3.91 21.06
CA ASN A 295 14.32 2.49 21.39
C ASN A 295 13.64 2.03 22.69
N LEU A 296 13.22 2.96 23.56
CA LEU A 296 12.40 2.67 24.74
C LEU A 296 10.96 2.26 24.38
N PHE A 297 10.47 2.65 23.20
CA PHE A 297 9.08 2.48 22.76
C PHE A 297 8.91 1.66 21.47
N GLY A 298 9.97 1.53 20.65
CA GLY A 298 9.95 0.81 19.38
C GLY A 298 11.18 1.13 18.53
N ASN A 299 11.05 1.10 17.21
CA ASN A 299 12.11 1.54 16.29
C ASN A 299 11.47 2.14 15.03
N ILE A 300 11.91 3.32 14.58
CA ILE A 300 11.36 3.97 13.38
C ILE A 300 11.59 3.05 12.16
N ALA A 301 10.49 2.69 11.52
CA ALA A 301 10.50 2.17 10.18
C ALA A 301 10.56 3.36 9.21
N ASN A 302 11.73 3.62 8.64
CA ASN A 302 11.98 4.75 7.73
C ASN A 302 10.88 4.89 6.66
N ASN A 303 10.26 6.07 6.59
CA ASN A 303 9.15 6.43 5.70
C ASN A 303 7.80 5.73 5.97
N TYR A 304 7.69 4.90 7.01
CA TYR A 304 6.44 4.27 7.45
C TYR A 304 5.94 4.81 8.80
N SER A 305 6.86 5.05 9.74
CA SER A 305 6.52 5.69 11.01
C SER A 305 6.08 7.14 10.75
N MET A 306 4.99 7.56 11.39
CA MET A 306 4.37 8.87 11.21
C MET A 306 4.61 9.76 12.43
N MET A 307 4.94 11.02 12.18
CA MET A 307 5.00 12.06 13.21
C MET A 307 3.80 12.99 13.07
N TYR A 308 3.23 13.34 14.22
CA TYR A 308 2.10 14.23 14.39
C TYR A 308 2.56 15.46 15.17
N LEU A 309 2.19 16.64 14.72
CA LEU A 309 2.61 17.94 15.23
C LEU A 309 1.37 18.83 15.34
N THR A 310 1.03 19.31 16.55
CA THR A 310 -0.13 20.18 16.78
C THR A 310 0.33 21.61 16.99
N ASP A 311 -0.08 22.52 16.11
CA ASP A 311 0.26 23.95 16.24
C ASP A 311 -0.57 24.62 17.36
N SER A 312 0.09 24.96 18.48
CA SER A 312 -0.49 25.67 19.62
C SER A 312 -1.33 26.92 19.27
N ARG A 313 -1.07 27.58 18.14
CA ARG A 313 -1.77 28.82 17.74
C ARG A 313 -3.09 28.56 17.01
N THR A 314 -3.22 27.40 16.37
CA THR A 314 -4.32 27.09 15.43
C THR A 314 -5.01 25.75 15.73
N ASP A 315 -4.56 25.04 16.76
CA ASP A 315 -4.95 23.66 17.13
C ASP A 315 -4.89 22.67 15.95
N ARG A 316 -4.00 22.97 14.99
CA ARG A 316 -4.02 22.33 13.68
C ARG A 316 -2.99 21.21 13.62
N LEU A 317 -3.47 20.01 13.33
CA LEU A 317 -2.66 18.80 13.22
C LEU A 317 -1.95 18.74 11.88
N VAL A 318 -0.62 18.87 11.91
CA VAL A 318 0.30 18.63 10.79
C VAL A 318 0.87 17.23 10.93
N THR A 319 0.95 16.48 9.83
CA THR A 319 1.43 15.09 9.85
C THR A 319 2.46 14.86 8.75
N GLY A 320 3.29 13.84 8.93
CA GLY A 320 4.28 13.45 7.93
C GLY A 320 4.98 12.15 8.32
N THR A 321 5.73 11.57 7.38
CA THR A 321 6.53 10.36 7.65
C THR A 321 7.93 10.74 8.12
N VAL A 322 8.51 9.92 9.00
CA VAL A 322 9.86 10.10 9.53
C VAL A 322 10.84 9.01 9.11
N ALA A 323 12.11 9.37 9.01
CA ALA A 323 13.23 8.46 8.78
C ALA A 323 14.49 8.94 9.50
N TYR A 324 15.36 8.03 9.92
CA TYR A 324 16.68 8.38 10.46
C TYR A 324 17.57 9.01 9.38
N ASP A 325 18.30 10.07 9.74
CA ASP A 325 19.40 10.62 8.93
C ASP A 325 20.66 9.75 9.11
N PRO A 326 21.16 9.06 8.06
CA PRO A 326 22.36 8.22 8.16
C PRO A 326 23.63 9.00 8.54
N ASN A 327 23.65 10.31 8.30
CA ASN A 327 24.81 11.16 8.52
C ASN A 327 24.76 11.92 9.86
N ASN A 328 23.61 11.95 10.54
CA ASN A 328 23.46 12.67 11.81
C ASN A 328 22.39 12.02 12.72
N VAL A 329 22.87 11.32 13.75
CA VAL A 329 22.04 10.62 14.75
C VAL A 329 21.09 11.52 15.56
N ASN A 330 21.27 12.85 15.50
CA ASN A 330 20.43 13.84 16.19
C ASN A 330 19.30 14.41 15.31
N ASN A 331 19.25 14.02 14.02
CA ASN A 331 18.22 14.43 13.07
C ASN A 331 17.31 13.25 12.72
N LEU A 332 16.02 13.53 12.52
CA LEU A 332 15.17 12.74 11.63
C LEU A 332 14.84 13.58 10.39
N PHE A 333 14.77 12.96 9.23
CA PHE A 333 14.06 13.52 8.09
C PHE A 333 12.55 13.43 8.36
N PHE A 334 11.83 14.51 8.10
CA PHE A 334 10.37 14.59 8.18
C PHE A 334 9.81 15.05 6.84
N ASN A 335 9.14 14.13 6.16
CA ASN A 335 8.42 14.41 4.92
C ASN A 335 6.96 14.74 5.26
N VAL A 336 6.65 16.03 5.28
CA VAL A 336 5.32 16.54 5.62
C VAL A 336 4.28 16.14 4.57
N ASP A 337 3.10 15.71 5.00
CA ASP A 337 1.96 15.52 4.10
C ASP A 337 1.41 16.91 3.72
N SER A 338 1.50 17.24 2.43
CA SER A 338 1.06 18.52 1.88
C SER A 338 -0.45 18.74 2.00
N ALA A 339 -1.26 17.70 2.21
CA ALA A 339 -2.68 17.83 2.53
C ALA A 339 -2.93 18.31 3.97
N THR A 340 -1.92 18.22 4.86
CA THR A 340 -2.01 18.62 6.27
C THR A 340 -1.36 19.97 6.58
N ILE A 341 -0.93 20.72 5.58
CA ILE A 341 -0.49 22.12 5.70
C ILE A 341 -1.52 23.06 5.02
N PRO A 342 -1.58 24.35 5.37
CA PRO A 342 -2.55 25.27 4.79
C PRO A 342 -2.27 25.48 3.30
N SER A 343 -3.31 25.59 2.48
CA SER A 343 -3.15 25.98 1.07
C SER A 343 -2.68 27.43 0.97
N ASN A 344 -1.76 27.72 0.05
CA ASN A 344 -1.39 29.10 -0.26
C ASN A 344 -2.59 29.87 -0.83
N ILE A 345 -2.87 31.04 -0.23
CA ILE A 345 -3.91 31.96 -0.68
C ILE A 345 -3.30 33.02 -1.61
N LEU A 346 -2.04 33.38 -1.38
CA LEU A 346 -1.28 34.28 -2.24
C LEU A 346 -0.41 33.47 -3.20
N PRO A 347 -0.13 33.97 -4.43
CA PRO A 347 0.89 33.38 -5.28
C PRO A 347 2.25 33.39 -4.57
N SER A 348 3.15 32.49 -4.96
CA SER A 348 4.49 32.35 -4.37
C SER A 348 5.32 33.64 -4.46
N ILE A 349 6.28 33.79 -3.54
CA ILE A 349 7.35 34.80 -3.62
C ILE A 349 8.68 34.11 -3.94
N ASN A 350 9.56 34.82 -4.65
CA ASN A 350 10.90 34.32 -4.96
C ASN A 350 11.79 34.28 -3.71
N ALA A 351 11.77 35.35 -2.91
CA ALA A 351 12.55 35.46 -1.68
C ALA A 351 11.93 36.47 -0.69
N ILE A 352 12.39 36.39 0.56
CA ILE A 352 12.21 37.44 1.58
C ILE A 352 13.51 38.24 1.60
N ILE A 353 13.45 39.56 1.44
CA ILE A 353 14.62 40.41 1.23
C ILE A 353 14.57 41.70 2.05
N ASP A 354 15.74 42.23 2.40
CA ASP A 354 15.90 43.62 2.83
C ASP A 354 16.19 44.50 1.60
N PRO A 355 15.26 45.39 1.18
CA PRO A 355 15.46 46.23 0.01
C PRO A 355 16.53 47.32 0.17
N ARG A 356 17.07 47.51 1.39
CA ARG A 356 18.22 48.40 1.66
C ARG A 356 19.56 47.75 1.32
N LEU A 357 19.65 46.43 1.43
CA LEU A 357 20.88 45.67 1.22
C LEU A 357 20.91 45.00 -0.17
N ASN A 358 19.76 44.55 -0.65
CA ASN A 358 19.62 43.81 -1.90
C ASN A 358 18.63 44.52 -2.84
N GLY A 359 18.92 44.48 -4.14
CA GLY A 359 18.07 45.03 -5.18
C GLY A 359 18.32 44.37 -6.53
N PRO A 360 17.45 44.60 -7.54
CA PRO A 360 17.64 44.10 -8.89
C PRO A 360 19.04 44.42 -9.45
N GLY A 361 19.81 43.39 -9.79
CA GLY A 361 21.20 43.53 -10.25
C GLY A 361 22.26 43.72 -9.15
N ILE A 362 21.85 43.84 -7.88
CA ILE A 362 22.72 43.99 -6.70
C ILE A 362 22.28 42.97 -5.64
N GLY A 363 22.85 41.77 -5.69
CA GLY A 363 22.47 40.66 -4.80
C GLY A 363 21.18 39.91 -5.21
N LEU A 364 20.35 40.50 -6.08
CA LEU A 364 19.22 39.82 -6.74
C LEU A 364 19.41 39.78 -8.26
N PRO A 365 18.76 38.83 -8.97
CA PRO A 365 18.69 38.85 -10.43
C PRO A 365 18.19 40.20 -10.98
N ALA A 366 18.55 40.52 -12.22
CA ALA A 366 18.00 41.70 -12.91
C ALA A 366 16.46 41.65 -12.96
N ALA A 367 15.81 42.82 -12.93
CA ALA A 367 14.37 42.93 -12.85
C ALA A 367 13.68 42.26 -14.06
N ALA A 368 12.84 41.26 -13.78
CA ALA A 368 12.13 40.50 -14.81
C ALA A 368 10.66 40.30 -14.41
N ASN A 369 9.77 40.25 -15.41
CA ASN A 369 8.33 40.19 -15.19
C ASN A 369 7.95 38.95 -14.36
N ASN A 370 7.02 39.12 -13.42
CA ASN A 370 6.59 38.12 -12.43
C ASN A 370 7.58 37.80 -11.30
N GLN A 371 8.71 38.51 -11.15
CA GLN A 371 9.48 38.45 -9.92
C GLN A 371 8.68 39.05 -8.75
N ARG A 372 8.64 38.35 -7.61
CA ARG A 372 7.87 38.71 -6.41
C ARG A 372 8.73 38.59 -5.16
N TYR A 373 8.76 39.63 -4.33
CA TYR A 373 9.56 39.66 -3.10
C TYR A 373 8.72 40.13 -1.91
N LEU A 374 8.93 39.52 -0.75
CA LEU A 374 8.46 40.05 0.53
C LEU A 374 9.55 40.93 1.13
N ILE A 375 9.21 42.16 1.52
CA ILE A 375 10.18 43.12 2.07
C ILE A 375 10.09 43.24 3.60
N VAL A 376 11.24 43.17 4.28
CA VAL A 376 11.31 43.35 5.75
C VAL A 376 11.50 44.81 6.18
N ASN A 377 11.88 45.68 5.25
CA ASN A 377 12.12 47.12 5.45
C ASN A 377 11.37 47.92 4.38
N PRO A 378 11.05 49.21 4.60
CA PRO A 378 10.29 50.01 3.65
C PRO A 378 11.07 50.26 2.36
N LEU A 379 10.33 50.26 1.24
CA LEU A 379 10.82 50.61 -0.08
C LEU A 379 10.56 52.09 -0.34
N GLY A 380 11.58 52.93 -0.10
CA GLY A 380 11.47 54.39 -0.22
C GLY A 380 10.57 55.05 0.84
N ASN A 381 10.32 56.36 0.67
CA ASN A 381 9.49 57.17 1.55
C ASN A 381 8.62 58.14 0.73
N ALA A 382 7.31 57.89 0.73
CA ALA A 382 6.33 58.67 -0.03
C ALA A 382 6.25 60.15 0.40
N SER A 383 6.58 60.48 1.65
CA SER A 383 6.56 61.85 2.17
C SER A 383 7.77 62.69 1.74
N THR A 384 8.88 62.04 1.35
CA THR A 384 10.10 62.74 0.91
C THR A 384 10.46 62.48 -0.55
N GLY A 385 9.69 61.65 -1.27
CA GLY A 385 9.96 61.24 -2.65
C GLY A 385 11.25 60.44 -2.86
N ASN A 386 11.91 60.00 -1.79
CA ASN A 386 13.22 59.34 -1.85
C ASN A 386 13.08 57.82 -1.86
N GLY A 387 13.93 57.13 -2.61
CA GLY A 387 14.07 55.68 -2.52
C GLY A 387 15.33 55.17 -3.19
N SER A 388 15.54 53.85 -3.11
CA SER A 388 16.74 53.20 -3.64
C SER A 388 16.72 53.17 -5.17
N ALA A 389 17.78 53.65 -5.81
CA ALA A 389 17.93 53.64 -7.26
C ALA A 389 17.88 52.23 -7.87
N ALA A 390 18.29 51.19 -7.12
CA ALA A 390 18.18 49.80 -7.55
C ALA A 390 16.74 49.32 -7.77
N TRP A 391 15.77 49.99 -7.13
CA TRP A 391 14.34 49.65 -7.19
C TRP A 391 13.52 50.68 -7.99
N GLN A 392 14.19 51.52 -8.77
CA GLN A 392 13.56 52.51 -9.63
C GLN A 392 12.89 51.83 -10.84
N ASN A 393 11.69 52.28 -11.20
CA ASN A 393 10.94 51.79 -12.36
C ASN A 393 11.50 52.38 -13.66
N ALA A 394 11.20 51.75 -14.80
CA ALA A 394 11.71 52.22 -16.11
C ALA A 394 11.26 53.65 -16.48
N ASN A 395 10.16 54.14 -15.89
CA ASN A 395 9.67 55.51 -16.03
C ASN A 395 10.24 56.47 -14.96
N THR A 396 11.33 56.12 -14.28
CA THR A 396 11.97 56.83 -13.15
C THR A 396 11.16 56.93 -11.84
N SER A 397 9.92 56.46 -11.81
CA SER A 397 9.13 56.44 -10.57
C SER A 397 9.67 55.43 -9.55
N ILE A 398 9.37 55.66 -8.27
CA ILE A 398 9.73 54.76 -7.16
C ILE A 398 8.44 54.27 -6.51
N THR A 399 8.38 52.96 -6.26
CA THR A 399 7.23 52.30 -5.65
C THR A 399 7.36 52.33 -4.13
N HIS A 400 6.42 53.01 -3.46
CA HIS A 400 6.47 53.26 -2.02
C HIS A 400 5.76 52.15 -1.23
N ALA A 401 6.54 51.15 -0.78
CA ALA A 401 6.05 49.99 -0.04
C ALA A 401 6.50 50.00 1.43
N LEU A 402 5.68 49.45 2.31
CA LEU A 402 5.90 49.37 3.76
C LEU A 402 6.55 48.02 4.13
N PRO A 403 7.12 47.87 5.34
CA PRO A 403 7.50 46.55 5.86
C PRO A 403 6.32 45.57 5.77
N ASN A 404 6.62 44.31 5.47
CA ASN A 404 5.67 43.22 5.25
C ASN A 404 4.80 43.30 3.97
N ASP A 405 4.91 44.34 3.14
CA ASP A 405 4.31 44.35 1.80
C ASP A 405 4.97 43.29 0.89
N ILE A 406 4.20 42.74 -0.04
CA ILE A 406 4.72 41.90 -1.14
C ILE A 406 4.71 42.73 -2.42
N ILE A 407 5.89 42.91 -3.01
CA ILE A 407 6.09 43.64 -4.27
C ILE A 407 6.23 42.66 -5.45
N GLN A 408 5.77 43.06 -6.63
CA GLN A 408 5.85 42.31 -7.88
C GLN A 408 6.29 43.19 -9.04
N TYR A 409 7.21 42.72 -9.88
CA TYR A 409 7.56 43.39 -11.13
C TYR A 409 6.56 43.03 -12.23
N VAL A 410 5.83 44.03 -12.73
CA VAL A 410 4.84 43.91 -13.82
C VAL A 410 5.05 45.05 -14.79
N GLY A 411 5.15 44.77 -16.09
CA GLY A 411 5.08 45.81 -17.13
C GLY A 411 6.13 46.92 -16.98
N ASN A 412 7.37 46.56 -16.64
CA ASN A 412 8.51 47.45 -16.40
C ASN A 412 8.45 48.31 -15.11
N ALA A 413 7.56 47.99 -14.17
CA ALA A 413 7.49 48.63 -12.86
C ALA A 413 7.32 47.62 -11.71
N TRP A 414 7.93 47.92 -10.55
CA TRP A 414 7.58 47.32 -9.28
C TRP A 414 6.21 47.82 -8.83
N THR A 415 5.34 46.93 -8.40
CA THR A 415 3.99 47.22 -7.94
C THR A 415 3.73 46.48 -6.62
N ILE A 416 2.82 46.99 -5.80
CA ILE A 416 2.46 46.33 -4.54
C ILE A 416 1.39 45.30 -4.85
N SER A 417 1.78 44.03 -4.80
CA SER A 417 0.95 42.88 -5.16
C SER A 417 0.02 42.46 -4.01
N TYR A 418 0.48 42.64 -2.78
CA TYR A 418 -0.31 42.42 -1.57
C TYR A 418 0.20 43.30 -0.43
N ARG A 419 -0.73 43.90 0.32
CA ARG A 419 -0.46 44.69 1.54
C ARG A 419 -1.28 44.09 2.68
N PRO A 420 -0.66 43.43 3.66
CA PRO A 420 -1.37 42.93 4.83
C PRO A 420 -1.85 44.07 5.74
N ASN A 421 -2.86 43.80 6.56
CA ASN A 421 -3.30 44.66 7.65
C ASN A 421 -3.74 43.81 8.86
N ALA A 422 -3.99 44.45 10.00
CA ALA A 422 -4.36 43.77 11.25
C ALA A 422 -5.71 43.00 11.19
N ASN A 423 -6.59 43.34 10.25
CA ASN A 423 -7.88 42.69 10.02
C ASN A 423 -7.83 41.68 8.85
N SER A 424 -6.64 41.36 8.33
CA SER A 424 -6.48 40.44 7.21
C SER A 424 -6.60 39.01 7.70
N ASN A 425 -7.50 38.24 7.10
CA ASN A 425 -7.59 36.79 7.31
C ASN A 425 -6.22 36.13 7.12
N ALA A 426 -5.95 35.08 7.89
CA ALA A 426 -4.70 34.31 7.85
C ALA A 426 -4.31 33.98 6.40
N SER A 427 -3.29 34.67 5.91
CA SER A 427 -2.87 34.64 4.51
C SER A 427 -1.58 33.85 4.40
N TYR A 428 -1.53 32.89 3.46
CA TYR A 428 -0.43 31.94 3.33
C TYR A 428 0.33 32.14 2.02
N VAL A 429 1.66 32.11 2.09
CA VAL A 429 2.58 32.29 0.95
C VAL A 429 3.82 31.41 1.09
N THR A 430 4.25 30.77 -0.01
CA THR A 430 5.52 30.02 -0.05
C THR A 430 6.64 30.85 -0.67
N ASN A 431 7.81 30.82 -0.03
CA ASN A 431 9.07 31.34 -0.54
C ASN A 431 9.77 30.25 -1.37
N THR A 432 9.92 30.44 -2.68
CA THR A 432 10.52 29.43 -3.58
C THR A 432 12.03 29.28 -3.46
N PHE A 433 12.74 30.23 -2.84
CA PHE A 433 14.17 30.09 -2.56
C PHE A 433 14.46 29.16 -1.36
N THR A 434 13.57 29.13 -0.37
CA THR A 434 13.73 28.28 0.82
C THR A 434 12.75 27.09 0.89
N ASN A 435 11.71 27.09 0.05
CA ASN A 435 10.52 26.24 0.12
C ASN A 435 9.73 26.33 1.43
N ILE A 436 10.02 27.31 2.29
CA ILE A 436 9.30 27.55 3.54
C ILE A 436 8.00 28.32 3.25
N GLN A 437 6.91 27.88 3.86
CA GLN A 437 5.63 28.58 3.84
C GLN A 437 5.48 29.49 5.07
N TYR A 438 5.05 30.72 4.83
CA TYR A 438 4.79 31.75 5.82
C TYR A 438 3.29 32.04 5.91
N ALA A 439 2.86 32.44 7.10
CA ALA A 439 1.50 32.87 7.43
C ALA A 439 1.55 34.30 7.98
N TRP A 440 0.54 35.10 7.69
CA TRP A 440 0.32 36.39 8.35
C TRP A 440 -0.38 36.18 9.70
N ASP A 441 0.22 36.67 10.80
CA ASP A 441 -0.33 36.53 12.16
C ASP A 441 -1.18 37.74 12.62
N GLY A 442 -1.33 38.76 11.78
CA GLY A 442 -1.95 40.05 12.11
C GLY A 442 -0.95 41.19 12.25
N SER A 443 0.33 40.91 12.51
CA SER A 443 1.39 41.89 12.73
C SER A 443 2.66 41.65 11.88
N GLN A 444 2.99 40.41 11.55
CA GLN A 444 4.18 40.01 10.81
C GLN A 444 4.00 38.68 10.06
N TRP A 445 4.97 38.35 9.21
CA TRP A 445 5.05 37.06 8.53
C TRP A 445 5.81 36.05 9.38
N VAL A 446 5.10 35.08 9.93
CA VAL A 446 5.64 33.97 10.74
C VAL A 446 5.70 32.69 9.91
N LYS A 447 6.50 31.70 10.32
CA LYS A 447 6.43 30.37 9.70
C LYS A 447 5.05 29.74 9.95
N SER A 448 4.51 29.09 8.92
CA SER A 448 3.15 28.53 8.95
C SER A 448 3.03 27.27 9.83
N TRP A 449 4.00 26.35 9.76
CA TRP A 449 4.02 25.11 10.54
C TRP A 449 5.42 24.64 10.97
N GLU A 450 6.51 25.18 10.43
CA GLU A 450 7.86 24.91 10.94
C GLU A 450 8.13 25.75 12.19
N GLY A 451 8.70 25.14 13.24
CA GLY A 451 8.94 25.80 14.52
C GLY A 451 9.30 24.83 15.64
N VAL A 452 9.20 25.29 16.89
CA VAL A 452 9.34 24.47 18.09
C VAL A 452 7.97 23.98 18.54
N TYR A 453 7.86 22.67 18.79
CA TYR A 453 6.70 22.00 19.35
C TYR A 453 7.00 21.57 20.78
N GLN A 454 6.23 22.08 21.74
CA GLN A 454 6.36 21.76 23.15
C GLN A 454 5.96 20.31 23.45
N GLU A 455 6.30 19.81 24.64
CA GLU A 455 5.85 18.52 25.13
C GLU A 455 4.31 18.37 25.05
N GLY A 456 3.84 17.22 24.57
CA GLY A 456 2.41 16.95 24.34
C GLY A 456 1.86 17.48 23.00
N LEU A 457 2.49 18.49 22.41
CA LEU A 457 2.14 19.01 21.06
C LEU A 457 2.81 18.27 19.91
N TRP A 458 3.57 17.21 20.19
CA TRP A 458 4.12 16.32 19.18
C TRP A 458 4.05 14.85 19.62
N SER A 459 3.99 13.95 18.65
CA SER A 459 4.07 12.51 18.89
C SER A 459 4.52 11.73 17.67
N ILE A 460 4.98 10.49 17.90
CA ILE A 460 5.36 9.55 16.84
C ILE A 460 4.53 8.26 16.98
N VAL A 461 4.03 7.78 15.84
CA VAL A 461 3.48 6.44 15.63
C VAL A 461 4.55 5.64 14.91
N ILE A 462 5.06 4.59 15.57
CA ILE A 462 6.25 3.85 15.16
C ILE A 462 5.90 2.62 14.32
#